data_AF-A0A7S1LLB1-F1
#
_entry.id   AF-A0A7S1LLB1-F1
#
_cell.length_a   1.000
_cell.length_b   1.000
_cell.length_c   1.000
_cell.angle_alpha   90.00
_cell.angle_beta   90.00
_cell.angle_gamma   90.00
#
_symmetry.space_group_name_H-M   'P 1'
#
loop_
_entity.id
_entity.type
_entity.pdbx_description
1 polymer ?
#
loop_
_entity_poly.entity_id
_entity_poly.type
_entity_poly.pdbx_seq_one_letter_code
_entity_poly.pdbx_strand_id
1 'polypeptide(L)'
;AQYSKDKPNIVVAGPVPGKSFSALTLPILAPDPNTQKDVMFDKYTFFYGGNRGRGQIYPEGNLSNNNQFFATATGKVSAIDGLNVTIQKGDGTTVTKECLPGAVIVVEVGESVKEGDPITTNPNVGGFGQDEKEMTLQDINRVYAYCALATSIFLAQLAFVLKKKQFE
;
A
#
# COMPACT_ATOMS: atom_id res chain seq x y z
N ALA A 1 12.64 5.29 10.85
CA ALA A 1 13.90 5.82 10.28
C ALA A 1 13.58 6.70 9.08
N GLN A 2 14.44 7.66 8.75
CA GLN A 2 14.29 8.45 7.53
C GLN A 2 14.66 7.59 6.31
N TYR A 3 13.97 7.79 5.18
CA TYR A 3 14.23 7.06 3.94
C TYR A 3 15.61 7.36 3.37
N SER A 4 15.99 8.64 3.35
CA SER A 4 17.32 9.10 2.94
C SER A 4 17.67 10.39 3.67
N LYS A 5 18.96 10.77 3.63
CA LYS A 5 19.45 12.03 4.24
C LYS A 5 18.79 13.26 3.63
N ASP A 6 18.53 13.22 2.32
CA ASP A 6 17.95 14.35 1.59
C ASP A 6 16.41 14.42 1.72
N LYS A 7 15.77 13.36 2.19
CA LYS A 7 14.30 13.26 2.33
C LYS A 7 13.90 12.90 3.76
N PRO A 8 14.12 13.81 4.73
CA PRO A 8 13.83 13.56 6.13
C PRO A 8 12.33 13.44 6.44
N ASN A 9 11.47 13.94 5.56
CA ASN A 9 10.00 13.86 5.65
C ASN A 9 9.42 12.51 5.21
N ILE A 10 10.21 11.63 4.57
CA ILE A 10 9.78 10.26 4.25
C ILE A 10 10.29 9.34 5.34
N VAL A 11 9.36 8.68 6.05
CA VAL A 11 9.67 7.81 7.18
C VAL A 11 9.34 6.36 6.84
N VAL A 12 10.28 5.46 7.13
CA VAL A 12 10.12 4.02 7.01
C VAL A 12 10.22 3.35 8.39
N ALA A 13 9.46 2.27 8.58
CA ALA A 13 9.45 1.49 9.81
C ALA A 13 9.35 0.00 9.49
N GLY A 14 9.91 -0.84 10.37
CA GLY A 14 9.89 -2.30 10.26
C GLY A 14 11.25 -2.92 9.92
N PRO A 15 11.32 -4.26 9.84
CA PRO A 15 10.24 -5.20 10.13
C PRO A 15 9.92 -5.26 11.64
N VAL A 16 8.64 -5.45 11.99
CA VAL A 16 8.18 -5.60 13.39
C VAL A 16 7.20 -6.79 13.52
N PRO A 17 7.05 -7.40 14.72
CA PRO A 17 6.11 -8.50 14.93
C PRO A 17 4.65 -8.07 14.71
N GLY A 18 4.02 -8.55 13.64
CA GLY A 18 2.66 -8.15 13.26
C GLY A 18 1.55 -8.55 14.23
N LYS A 19 1.81 -9.45 15.21
CA LYS A 19 0.87 -9.74 16.30
C LYS A 19 0.81 -8.61 17.33
N SER A 20 1.94 -7.96 17.60
CA SER A 20 2.06 -6.89 18.58
C SER A 20 1.83 -5.51 17.96
N PHE A 21 2.15 -5.36 16.68
CA PHE A 21 2.08 -4.09 15.96
C PHE A 21 1.04 -4.16 14.82
N SER A 22 -0.23 -4.33 15.18
CA SER A 22 -1.35 -4.20 14.23
C SER A 22 -1.65 -2.76 13.85
N ALA A 23 -1.25 -1.81 14.70
CA ALA A 23 -1.30 -0.37 14.45
C ALA A 23 0.03 0.26 14.89
N LEU A 24 0.50 1.24 14.13
CA LEU A 24 1.70 2.01 14.42
C LEU A 24 1.32 3.49 14.58
N THR A 25 1.85 4.13 15.61
CA THR A 25 1.68 5.57 15.82
C THR A 25 2.99 6.27 15.45
N LEU A 26 2.92 7.17 14.47
CA LEU A 26 4.04 8.01 14.08
C LEU A 26 3.87 9.40 14.69
N PRO A 27 4.65 9.79 15.70
CA PRO A 27 4.66 11.16 16.18
C PRO A 27 5.30 12.06 15.12
N ILE A 28 4.55 13.04 14.62
CA ILE A 28 5.02 14.05 13.68
C ILE A 28 4.90 15.44 14.31
N LEU A 29 5.89 16.29 14.03
CA LEU A 29 5.85 17.70 14.38
C LEU A 29 5.44 18.50 13.15
N ALA A 30 4.40 19.32 13.28
CA ALA A 30 3.99 20.22 12.20
C ALA A 30 5.06 21.31 11.99
N PRO A 31 5.38 21.68 10.74
CA PRO A 31 6.23 22.83 10.45
C PRO A 31 5.54 24.15 10.83
N ASP A 32 6.32 25.20 11.01
CA ASP A 32 5.83 26.55 11.31
C ASP A 32 6.06 27.49 10.10
N PRO A 33 5.00 27.87 9.37
CA PRO A 33 5.08 28.79 8.23
C PRO A 33 5.62 30.19 8.57
N ASN A 34 5.57 30.60 9.84
CA ASN A 34 6.08 31.92 10.24
C ASN A 34 7.62 31.98 10.25
N THR A 35 8.26 30.83 10.44
CA THR A 35 9.72 30.70 10.50
C THR A 35 10.29 30.03 9.24
N GLN A 36 9.52 29.18 8.57
CA GLN A 36 9.93 28.44 7.38
C GLN A 36 9.20 28.97 6.14
N LYS A 37 9.93 29.68 5.27
CA LYS A 37 9.34 30.38 4.10
C LYS A 37 8.80 29.45 3.02
N ASP A 38 9.27 28.20 2.99
CA ASP A 38 8.90 27.22 1.96
C ASP A 38 7.61 26.45 2.32
N VAL A 39 7.03 26.72 3.50
CA VAL A 39 5.82 26.08 4.00
C VAL A 39 4.71 27.12 4.12
N MET A 40 3.50 26.76 3.71
CA MET A 40 2.34 27.65 3.69
C MET A 40 1.20 27.05 4.52
N PHE A 41 0.32 27.88 5.05
CA PHE A 41 -0.93 27.40 5.63
C PHE A 41 -1.86 26.90 4.52
N ASP A 42 -1.87 25.59 4.32
CA ASP A 42 -2.63 24.93 3.27
C ASP A 42 -3.01 23.49 3.69
N LYS A 43 -3.72 22.80 2.82
CA LYS A 43 -4.00 21.39 2.90
C LYS A 43 -2.86 20.58 2.28
N TYR A 44 -2.33 19.64 3.06
CA TYR A 44 -1.25 18.76 2.68
C TYR A 44 -1.73 17.31 2.58
N THR A 45 -1.21 16.58 1.60
CA THR A 45 -1.49 15.15 1.42
C THR A 45 -0.37 14.30 2.01
N PHE A 46 -0.75 13.30 2.79
CA PHE A 46 0.11 12.28 3.36
C PHE A 46 -0.17 10.95 2.66
N PHE A 47 0.91 10.34 2.15
CA PHE A 47 0.85 9.04 1.51
C PHE A 47 1.35 7.97 2.47
N TYR A 48 0.57 6.90 2.61
CA TYR A 48 0.89 5.77 3.48
C TYR A 48 1.00 4.50 2.64
N GLY A 49 2.02 3.70 2.95
CA GLY A 49 2.19 2.36 2.40
C GLY A 49 2.45 1.38 3.54
N GLY A 50 1.72 0.28 3.55
CA GLY A 50 1.82 -0.74 4.59
C GLY A 50 1.90 -2.14 3.98
N ASN A 51 2.91 -2.91 4.38
CA ASN A 51 3.03 -4.32 4.01
C ASN A 51 2.85 -5.21 5.24
N ARG A 52 2.12 -6.31 5.09
CA ARG A 52 2.09 -7.42 6.05
C ARG A 52 2.39 -8.72 5.31
N GLY A 53 3.38 -9.47 5.79
CA GLY A 53 3.83 -10.72 5.18
C GLY A 53 5.13 -10.55 4.40
N ARG A 54 5.63 -11.65 3.83
CA ARG A 54 6.88 -11.66 3.05
C ARG A 54 6.61 -11.29 1.59
N GLY A 55 7.56 -10.58 0.99
CA GLY A 55 7.50 -10.22 -0.43
C GLY A 55 7.73 -11.42 -1.35
N GLN A 56 7.41 -11.21 -2.62
CA GLN A 56 7.47 -12.22 -3.67
C GLN A 56 8.82 -12.23 -4.38
N ILE A 57 9.49 -11.09 -4.52
CA ILE A 57 10.66 -10.94 -5.38
C ILE A 57 11.81 -10.35 -4.56
N TYR A 58 13.02 -10.85 -4.78
CA TYR A 58 14.24 -10.28 -4.20
C TYR A 58 14.77 -9.12 -5.06
N PRO A 59 15.60 -8.21 -4.50
CA PRO A 59 16.17 -7.09 -5.26
C PRO A 59 16.92 -7.52 -6.53
N GLU A 60 17.50 -8.72 -6.54
CA GLU A 60 18.20 -9.30 -7.69
C GLU A 60 17.26 -9.81 -8.80
N GLY A 61 15.93 -9.77 -8.58
CA GLY A 61 14.89 -10.20 -9.52
C GLY A 61 14.45 -11.65 -9.35
N ASN A 62 15.13 -12.43 -8.50
CA ASN A 62 14.78 -13.82 -8.25
C ASN A 62 13.47 -13.94 -7.45
N LEU A 63 12.66 -14.94 -7.80
CA LEU A 63 11.43 -15.27 -7.07
C LEU A 63 11.76 -15.87 -5.69
N SER A 64 11.02 -15.44 -4.68
CA SER A 64 11.04 -16.06 -3.35
C SER A 64 10.17 -17.32 -3.31
N ASN A 65 10.25 -18.03 -2.19
CA ASN A 65 9.41 -19.18 -1.91
C ASN A 65 7.97 -18.84 -1.47
N ASN A 66 7.62 -17.55 -1.38
CA ASN A 66 6.26 -17.07 -1.13
C ASN A 66 5.53 -16.72 -2.45
N ASN A 67 5.69 -17.57 -3.47
CA ASN A 67 5.12 -17.39 -4.80
C ASN A 67 4.37 -18.61 -5.27
N GLN A 68 3.46 -18.37 -6.21
CA GLN A 68 2.97 -19.37 -7.12
C GLN A 68 3.96 -19.59 -8.26
N PHE A 69 4.20 -20.84 -8.63
CA PHE A 69 5.03 -21.21 -9.76
C PHE A 69 4.16 -21.60 -10.96
N PHE A 70 4.66 -21.28 -12.15
CA PHE A 70 3.97 -21.46 -13.42
C PHE A 70 4.77 -22.37 -14.35
N ALA A 71 4.06 -23.10 -15.21
CA ALA A 71 4.63 -23.92 -16.26
C ALA A 71 5.45 -23.06 -17.23
N THR A 72 6.69 -23.47 -17.47
CA THR A 72 7.63 -22.76 -18.36
C THR A 72 7.43 -23.07 -19.85
N ALA A 73 6.58 -24.04 -20.17
CA ALA A 73 6.33 -24.48 -21.52
C ALA A 73 4.98 -25.21 -21.62
N THR A 74 4.41 -25.23 -22.82
CA THR A 74 3.24 -26.05 -23.13
C THR A 74 3.67 -27.49 -23.40
N GLY A 75 3.03 -28.46 -22.75
CA GLY A 75 3.40 -29.87 -22.87
C GLY A 75 2.71 -30.77 -21.86
N LYS A 76 3.22 -31.99 -21.72
CA LYS A 76 2.73 -32.97 -20.75
C LYS A 76 3.71 -33.08 -19.58
N VAL A 77 3.21 -33.10 -18.34
CA VAL A 77 4.05 -33.31 -17.15
C VAL A 77 4.60 -34.73 -17.19
N SER A 78 5.92 -34.88 -17.32
CA SER A 78 6.58 -36.17 -17.49
C SER A 78 7.09 -36.76 -16.17
N ALA A 79 7.53 -35.91 -15.24
CA ALA A 79 8.02 -36.31 -13.94
C ALA A 79 7.83 -35.20 -12.90
N ILE A 80 7.65 -35.62 -11.65
CA ILE A 80 7.65 -34.75 -10.47
C ILE A 80 8.63 -35.37 -9.47
N ASP A 81 9.75 -34.70 -9.21
CA ASP A 81 10.78 -35.15 -8.26
C ASP A 81 10.95 -34.11 -7.15
N GLY A 82 10.30 -34.36 -6.01
CA GLY A 82 10.22 -33.40 -4.91
C GLY A 82 9.55 -32.10 -5.34
N LEU A 83 10.36 -31.06 -5.56
CA LEU A 83 9.90 -29.73 -5.99
C LEU A 83 10.22 -29.44 -7.48
N ASN A 84 10.81 -30.37 -8.20
CA ASN A 84 11.12 -30.23 -9.61
C ASN A 84 9.98 -30.81 -10.45
N VAL A 85 9.40 -29.99 -11.32
CA VAL A 85 8.36 -30.41 -12.28
C VAL A 85 8.97 -30.41 -13.67
N THR A 86 9.00 -31.56 -14.33
CA THR A 86 9.50 -31.69 -15.70
C THR A 86 8.35 -31.77 -16.68
N ILE A 87 8.39 -30.91 -17.71
CA ILE A 87 7.39 -30.81 -18.77
C ILE A 87 8.03 -31.26 -20.08
N GLN A 88 7.43 -32.24 -20.74
CA GLN A 88 7.79 -32.68 -22.08
C GLN A 88 6.97 -31.89 -23.11
N LYS A 89 7.67 -31.14 -23.96
CA LYS A 89 7.07 -30.37 -25.06
C LYS A 89 6.68 -31.28 -26.22
N GLY A 90 5.84 -30.75 -27.12
CA GLY A 90 5.44 -31.44 -28.35
C GLY A 90 6.59 -31.73 -29.33
N ASP A 91 7.71 -31.01 -29.21
CA ASP A 91 8.94 -31.23 -30.00
C ASP A 91 9.85 -32.34 -29.43
N GLY A 92 9.45 -32.98 -28.33
CA GLY A 92 10.21 -34.03 -27.65
C GLY A 92 11.26 -33.52 -26.66
N THR A 93 11.51 -32.21 -26.57
CA THR A 93 12.40 -31.62 -25.56
C THR A 93 11.73 -31.55 -24.19
N THR A 94 12.53 -31.55 -23.12
CA THR A 94 12.03 -31.44 -21.74
C THR A 94 12.54 -30.16 -21.10
N VAL A 95 11.70 -29.54 -20.27
CA VAL A 95 12.08 -28.39 -19.45
C VAL A 95 11.71 -28.68 -18.01
N THR A 96 12.66 -28.50 -17.10
CA THR A 96 12.42 -28.65 -15.67
C THR A 96 12.24 -27.29 -15.03
N LYS A 97 11.13 -27.15 -14.30
CA LYS A 97 10.85 -26.01 -13.45
C LYS A 97 11.08 -26.40 -11.99
N GLU A 98 12.08 -25.77 -11.38
CA GLU A 98 12.30 -25.84 -9.94
C GLU A 98 11.26 -24.95 -9.22
N CYS A 99 10.48 -25.56 -8.33
CA CYS A 99 9.61 -24.87 -7.39
C CYS A 99 10.33 -24.73 -6.05
N LEU A 100 10.06 -23.65 -5.31
CA LEU A 100 10.66 -23.44 -3.99
C LEU A 100 9.72 -23.94 -2.87
N PRO A 101 10.25 -24.30 -1.69
CA PRO A 101 9.45 -24.87 -0.61
C PRO A 101 8.43 -23.87 -0.04
N GLY A 102 7.19 -24.31 0.11
CA GLY A 102 6.08 -23.52 0.69
C GLY A 102 4.84 -23.55 -0.19
N ALA A 103 5.01 -23.54 -1.51
CA ALA A 103 3.95 -23.81 -2.46
C ALA A 103 3.77 -25.32 -2.65
N VAL A 104 2.53 -25.78 -2.79
CA VAL A 104 2.19 -27.21 -3.00
C VAL A 104 1.94 -27.43 -4.49
N ILE A 105 2.55 -28.46 -5.08
CA ILE A 105 2.32 -28.82 -6.49
C ILE A 105 0.88 -29.30 -6.66
N VAL A 106 0.18 -28.78 -7.66
CA VAL A 106 -1.24 -29.08 -7.94
C VAL A 106 -1.46 -29.87 -9.22
N VAL A 107 -0.39 -30.15 -9.97
CA VAL A 107 -0.43 -30.92 -11.22
C VAL A 107 0.02 -32.35 -11.01
N GLU A 108 -0.49 -33.26 -11.83
CA GLU A 108 -0.15 -34.69 -11.77
C GLU A 108 0.71 -35.14 -12.96
N VAL A 109 1.45 -36.23 -12.79
CA VAL A 109 2.22 -36.84 -13.89
C VAL A 109 1.24 -37.31 -14.96
N GLY A 110 1.48 -36.86 -16.20
CA GLY A 110 0.64 -37.15 -17.34
C GLY A 110 -0.41 -36.08 -17.65
N GLU A 111 -0.52 -35.03 -16.83
CA GLU A 111 -1.38 -33.89 -17.10
C GLU A 111 -0.81 -33.00 -18.22
N SER A 112 -1.69 -32.45 -19.05
CA SER A 112 -1.30 -31.48 -20.10
C SER A 112 -1.44 -30.07 -19.56
N VAL A 113 -0.35 -29.30 -19.59
CA VAL A 113 -0.28 -27.91 -19.13
C VAL A 113 0.11 -26.99 -20.30
N LYS A 114 -0.36 -25.75 -20.26
CA LYS A 114 0.07 -24.67 -21.16
C LYS A 114 1.13 -23.82 -20.49
N GLU A 115 1.94 -23.15 -21.30
CA GLU A 115 2.87 -22.15 -20.79
C GLU A 115 2.12 -21.07 -20.03
N GLY A 116 2.56 -20.77 -18.81
CA GLY A 116 1.88 -19.84 -17.91
C GLY A 116 0.77 -20.46 -17.05
N ASP A 117 0.44 -21.75 -17.20
CA ASP A 117 -0.51 -22.41 -16.31
C ASP A 117 0.09 -22.56 -14.90
N PRO A 118 -0.70 -22.37 -13.83
CA PRO A 118 -0.21 -22.53 -12.46
C PRO A 118 0.07 -24.01 -12.16
N ILE A 119 1.29 -24.31 -11.74
CA ILE A 119 1.71 -25.68 -11.36
C ILE A 119 1.75 -25.89 -9.84
N THR A 120 1.65 -24.81 -9.06
CA THR A 120 1.55 -24.86 -7.60
C THR A 120 0.39 -24.01 -7.07
N THR A 121 0.06 -24.20 -5.80
CA THR A 121 -0.75 -23.26 -5.02
C THR A 121 -0.03 -21.92 -4.84
N ASN A 122 -0.78 -20.88 -4.44
CA ASN A 122 -0.20 -19.62 -4.00
C ASN A 122 -0.11 -19.60 -2.45
N PRO A 123 1.09 -19.68 -1.86
CA PRO A 123 1.26 -19.68 -0.41
C PRO A 123 1.12 -18.29 0.23
N ASN A 124 1.04 -17.22 -0.58
CA ASN A 124 1.01 -15.86 -0.05
C ASN A 124 -0.34 -15.52 0.61
N VAL A 125 -0.29 -15.26 1.92
CA VAL A 125 -1.41 -14.74 2.73
C VAL A 125 -1.14 -13.32 3.24
N GLY A 126 -0.11 -12.66 2.72
CA GLY A 126 0.23 -11.27 2.99
C GLY A 126 -0.37 -10.31 1.97
N GLY A 127 0.05 -9.05 2.05
CA GLY A 127 -0.34 -8.02 1.10
C GLY A 127 0.26 -6.67 1.40
N PHE A 128 0.33 -5.85 0.37
CA PHE A 128 0.68 -4.43 0.45
C PHE A 128 -0.57 -3.59 0.16
N GLY A 129 -0.79 -2.58 0.99
CA GLY A 129 -1.88 -1.62 0.84
C GLY A 129 -1.36 -0.19 0.86
N GLN A 130 -2.08 0.69 0.18
CA GLN A 130 -1.78 2.12 0.11
C GLN A 130 -3.01 2.91 0.51
N ASP A 131 -2.78 4.07 1.13
CA ASP A 131 -3.82 5.01 1.47
C ASP A 131 -3.25 6.43 1.41
N GLU A 132 -4.13 7.39 1.19
CA GLU A 132 -3.81 8.81 1.24
C GLU A 132 -4.75 9.52 2.21
N LYS A 133 -4.21 10.47 2.96
CA LYS A 133 -4.99 11.35 3.84
C LYS A 133 -4.58 12.78 3.64
N GLU A 134 -5.54 13.67 3.83
CA GLU A 134 -5.30 15.10 3.81
C GLU A 134 -5.28 15.63 5.24
N MET A 135 -4.40 16.60 5.51
CA MET A 135 -4.35 17.34 6.75
C MET A 135 -4.20 18.82 6.45
N THR A 136 -4.99 19.66 7.12
CA THR A 136 -4.90 21.11 6.99
C THR A 136 -3.95 21.69 8.02
N LEU A 137 -2.90 22.36 7.55
CA LEU A 137 -2.07 23.22 8.38
C LEU A 137 -2.77 24.58 8.51
N GLN A 138 -3.44 24.79 9.64
CA GLN A 138 -4.30 25.96 9.85
C GLN A 138 -3.60 27.08 10.62
N ASP A 139 -3.90 28.32 10.24
CA ASP A 139 -3.57 29.51 11.01
C ASP A 139 -4.74 29.88 11.93
N ILE A 140 -4.48 29.99 13.23
CA ILE A 140 -5.49 30.37 14.22
C ILE A 140 -6.09 31.75 13.94
N ASN A 141 -5.34 32.67 13.32
CA ASN A 141 -5.84 34.00 12.96
C ASN A 141 -6.94 33.92 11.88
N ARG A 142 -6.83 32.98 10.93
CA ARG A 142 -7.88 32.72 9.95
C ARG A 142 -9.16 32.24 10.63
N VAL A 143 -9.03 31.42 11.67
CA VAL A 143 -10.17 30.95 12.47
C VAL A 143 -10.80 32.10 13.24
N TYR A 144 -10.02 32.97 13.87
CA TYR A 144 -10.54 34.15 14.57
C TYR A 144 -11.28 35.10 13.63
N ALA A 145 -10.70 35.41 12.47
CA ALA A 145 -11.35 36.25 11.46
C ALA A 145 -12.66 35.63 10.97
N TYR A 146 -12.67 34.31 10.73
CA TYR A 146 -13.89 33.58 10.36
C TYR A 146 -14.97 33.67 11.45
N CYS A 147 -14.62 33.46 12.72
CA CYS A 147 -15.58 33.56 13.83
C CYS A 147 -16.16 34.98 13.97
N ALA A 148 -15.32 36.01 13.80
CA ALA A 148 -15.77 37.40 13.82
C ALA A 148 -16.76 37.70 12.67
N LEU A 149 -16.46 37.21 11.47
CA LEU A 149 -17.33 37.35 10.30
C LEU A 149 -18.65 36.58 10.47
N ALA A 150 -18.60 35.33 10.94
CA ALA A 150 -19.79 34.53 11.17
C ALA A 150 -20.72 35.19 12.20
N THR A 151 -20.14 35.75 13.27
CA THR A 151 -20.88 36.47 14.31
C THR A 151 -21.53 37.74 13.75
N SER A 152 -20.82 38.51 12.93
CA SER A 152 -21.38 39.73 12.34
C SER A 152 -22.53 39.44 11.36
N ILE A 153 -22.41 38.39 10.56
CA ILE A 153 -23.47 37.91 9.67
C ILE A 153 -24.70 37.51 10.50
N PHE A 154 -24.52 36.74 11.57
CA PHE A 154 -25.61 36.34 12.47
C PHE A 154 -26.33 37.56 13.06
N LEU A 155 -25.58 38.54 13.58
CA LEU A 155 -26.16 39.76 14.15
C LEU A 155 -26.94 40.57 13.10
N ALA A 156 -26.43 40.67 11.86
CA ALA A 156 -27.12 41.34 10.78
C ALA A 156 -28.43 40.63 10.39
N GLN A 157 -28.40 39.29 10.27
CA GLN A 157 -29.58 38.48 10.00
C GLN A 157 -30.64 38.65 11.10
N LEU A 158 -30.23 38.60 12.37
CA LEU A 158 -31.12 38.82 13.50
C LEU A 158 -31.76 40.22 13.45
N ALA A 159 -30.95 41.26 13.21
CA ALA A 159 -31.43 42.64 13.11
C ALA A 159 -32.46 42.80 11.99
N PHE A 160 -32.25 42.20 10.82
CA PHE A 160 -33.22 42.25 9.72
C PHE A 160 -34.54 41.55 10.05
N VAL A 161 -34.50 40.40 10.72
CA VAL A 161 -35.72 39.70 11.16
C VAL A 161 -36.50 40.52 12.18
N LEU A 162 -35.81 41.07 13.19
CA LEU A 162 -36.43 41.93 14.20
C LEU A 162 -37.02 43.19 13.57
N LYS A 163 -36.32 43.81 12.62
CA LYS A 163 -36.81 45.00 11.93
C LYS A 163 -38.04 44.71 11.08
N LYS A 164 -38.07 43.58 10.38
CA LYS A 164 -39.26 43.12 9.64
C LYS A 164 -40.44 42.95 10.59
N LYS A 165 -40.25 42.25 11.72
CA LYS A 165 -41.29 42.01 12.73
C LYS A 165 -41.79 43.28 13.43
N GLN A 166 -40.97 44.32 13.52
CA GLN A 166 -41.37 45.62 14.03
C GLN A 166 -42.30 46.37 13.06
N PHE A 167 -42.13 46.16 11.75
CA PHE A 167 -42.91 46.85 10.72
C PHE A 167 -44.24 46.16 10.42
N GLU A 168 -44.28 44.82 10.49
CA GLU A 168 -45.52 44.02 10.50
C GLU A 168 -46.40 44.34 11.72
#